data_AF-A0A7J4V0C9-F1
#
_entry.id   AF-A0A7J4V0C9-F1
#
_cell.length_a   1.000
_cell.length_b   1.000
_cell.length_c   1.000
_cell.angle_alpha   90.00
_cell.angle_beta   90.00
_cell.angle_gamma   90.00
#
_symmetry.space_group_name_H-M   'P 1'
#
loop_
_entity.id
_entity.type
_entity.pdbx_description
1 polymer ?
#
loop_
_entity_poly.entity_id
_entity_poly.type
_entity_poly.pdbx_seq_one_letter_code
_entity_poly.pdbx_strand_id
1 'polypeptide(L)' 'MVRMLICYYSRSGNTKKMAYLIQKGVMEEDVDVDTKDVKDVKVDDLLGYDGIIIGSPTYY' A
#
# COMPACT_ATOMS: atom_id res chain seq x y z
N MET A 1 17.11 -0.75 -6.16
CA MET A 1 15.72 -0.92 -6.58
C MET A 1 14.88 -0.12 -5.61
N VAL A 2 14.06 0.81 -6.11
CA VAL A 2 13.18 1.62 -5.26
C VAL A 2 12.19 0.67 -4.57
N ARG A 3 12.00 0.82 -3.26
CA ARG A 3 11.03 0.03 -2.49
C ARG A 3 9.83 0.89 -2.12
N MET A 4 8.64 0.38 -2.41
CA MET A 4 7.37 1.07 -2.14
C MET A 4 6.46 0.24 -1.23
N LEU A 5 5.72 0.92 -0.37
CA LEU A 5 4.64 0.36 0.43
C LEU A 5 3.30 0.95 0.01
N ILE A 6 2.34 0.09 -0.30
CA ILE A 6 0.91 0.42 -0.41
C ILE A 6 0.22 -0.16 0.82
N CYS A 7 0.00 0.69 1.82
CA CYS A 7 -0.71 0.35 3.05
C CYS A 7 -2.18 0.72 2.91
N TYR A 8 -3.10 -0.19 3.25
CA TYR A 8 -4.52 0.10 3.20
C TYR A 8 -5.28 -0.39 4.43
N TYR A 9 -6.27 0.37 4.85
CA TYR A 9 -7.40 -0.16 5.62
C TYR A 9 -8.58 -0.39 4.68
N SER A 10 -9.36 -1.46 4.86
CA SER A 10 -10.58 -1.67 4.07
C SER A 10 -11.65 -2.42 4.85
N ARG A 11 -12.82 -1.79 5.01
CA ARG A 11 -13.98 -2.41 5.69
C ARG A 11 -14.81 -3.31 4.77
N SER A 12 -15.17 -2.83 3.58
CA SER A 12 -15.98 -3.57 2.59
C SER A 12 -15.17 -4.09 1.38
N GLY A 13 -13.85 -3.87 1.38
CA GLY A 13 -12.94 -4.33 0.33
C GLY A 13 -12.72 -3.35 -0.83
N ASN A 14 -13.42 -2.22 -0.89
CA ASN A 14 -13.23 -1.25 -1.99
C ASN A 14 -11.82 -0.63 -1.98
N THR A 15 -11.35 -0.16 -0.82
CA THR A 15 -9.99 0.36 -0.67
C THR A 15 -8.92 -0.71 -0.93
N LYS A 16 -9.17 -1.97 -0.54
CA LYS A 16 -8.30 -3.10 -0.89
C LYS A 16 -8.20 -3.26 -2.40
N LYS A 17 -9.33 -3.30 -3.12
CA LYS A 17 -9.34 -3.38 -4.59
C LYS A 17 -8.54 -2.23 -5.22
N MET A 18 -8.71 -1.01 -4.71
CA MET A 18 -7.94 0.15 -5.16
C MET A 18 -6.43 -0.02 -4.91
N ALA A 19 -6.01 -0.49 -3.74
CA ALA A 19 -4.60 -0.75 -3.43
C ALA A 19 -3.95 -1.72 -4.43
N TYR A 20 -4.64 -2.82 -4.80
CA TYR A 20 -4.13 -3.76 -5.81
C TYR A 20 -4.17 -3.20 -7.25
N LEU A 21 -5.08 -2.27 -7.57
CA LEU A 21 -5.04 -1.58 -8.87
C LEU A 21 -3.84 -0.63 -8.95
N ILE A 22 -3.53 0.08 -7.85
CA ILE A 22 -2.33 0.92 -7.75
C ILE A 22 -1.08 0.05 -7.86
N GLN A 23 -1.02 -1.09 -7.16
CA GLN A 23 0.08 -2.04 -7.25
C GLN A 23 0.37 -2.44 -8.71
N LYS A 24 -0.67 -2.77 -9.48
CA LYS A 24 -0.52 -3.12 -10.90
C LYS A 24 0.14 -2.01 -11.71
N GLY A 25 -0.25 -0.76 -11.50
CA GLY A 25 0.36 0.38 -12.19
C GLY A 25 1.81 0.64 -11.75
N VAL A 26 2.12 0.48 -10.46
CA VAL A 26 3.49 0.64 -9.94
C VAL A 26 4.42 -0.46 -10.50
N MET A 27 3.93 -1.68 -10.65
CA MET A 27 4.68 -2.81 -11.21
C MET A 27 4.98 -2.69 -12.71
N GLU A 28 4.47 -1.67 -13.40
CA GLU A 28 4.89 -1.35 -14.78
C GLU A 28 6.31 -0.75 -14.82
N GLU A 29 6.81 -0.26 -13.68
CA GLU A 29 8.15 0.27 -13.48
C GLU A 29 9.05 -0.72 -12.70
N ASP A 30 10.37 -0.48 -12.67
CA ASP A 30 11.35 -1.31 -11.93
C ASP A 30 11.36 -1.01 -10.42
N VAL A 31 10.24 -1.32 -9.75
CA VAL A 31 9.98 -1.01 -8.34
C VAL A 31 9.56 -2.26 -7.56
N ASP A 32 10.15 -2.46 -6.38
CA ASP A 32 9.71 -3.50 -5.44
C ASP A 32 8.55 -2.96 -4.61
N VAL A 33 7.38 -3.58 -4.67
CA VAL A 33 6.16 -3.04 -4.04
C VAL A 33 5.48 -4.04 -3.11
N ASP A 34 5.41 -3.67 -1.84
CA ASP A 34 4.62 -4.35 -0.83
C ASP A 34 3.21 -3.77 -0.80
N THR A 35 2.17 -4.61 -0.82
CA THR A 35 0.76 -4.19 -0.67
C THR A 35 0.12 -4.91 0.51
N LYS A 36 -0.11 -4.19 1.61
CA LYS A 36 -0.44 -4.76 2.91
C LYS A 36 -1.65 -4.09 3.56
N ASP A 37 -2.44 -4.89 4.27
CA ASP A 37 -3.46 -4.36 5.19
C ASP A 37 -2.73 -3.65 6.35
N VAL A 38 -3.24 -2.52 6.83
CA VAL A 38 -2.61 -1.71 7.89
C VAL A 38 -2.32 -2.53 9.16
N LYS A 39 -3.12 -3.56 9.43
CA LYS A 39 -2.90 -4.46 10.58
C LYS A 39 -1.62 -5.30 10.48
N ASP A 40 -1.09 -5.46 9.26
CA ASP A 40 0.09 -6.25 8.94
C ASP A 40 1.33 -5.37 8.75
N VAL A 41 1.24 -4.07 9.06
CA VAL A 41 2.33 -3.07 8.92
C VAL A 41 2.71 -2.54 10.30
N LYS A 42 3.99 -2.58 10.65
CA LYS A 42 4.54 -1.92 11.83
C LYS A 42 5.10 -0.55 11.44
N VAL A 43 5.11 0.38 12.40
CA VAL A 43 5.67 1.73 12.19
C VAL A 43 7.15 1.67 11.78
N ASP A 44 7.92 0.77 12.38
CA ASP A 44 9.34 0.60 12.05
C ASP A 44 9.56 0.09 10.61
N ASP A 45 8.59 -0.63 10.03
CA ASP A 45 8.69 -1.11 8.64
C ASP A 45 8.71 0.05 7.65
N LEU A 46 8.09 1.19 8.00
CA LEU A 46 7.98 2.37 7.14
C LEU A 46 9.35 2.94 6.76
N LEU A 47 10.36 2.78 7.63
CA LEU A 47 11.73 3.27 7.40
C LEU A 47 12.44 2.53 6.26
N GLY A 48 11.95 1.36 5.87
CA GLY A 48 12.54 0.53 4.81
C GLY A 48 12.00 0.80 3.40
N TYR A 49 11.15 1.80 3.22
CA TYR A 49 10.54 2.15 1.94
C TYR A 49 10.92 3.57 1.51
N ASP A 50 11.17 3.72 0.21
CA ASP A 50 11.45 5.01 -0.44
C ASP A 50 10.15 5.76 -0.78
N GLY A 51 9.04 5.04 -0.95
CA GLY A 51 7.74 5.59 -1.26
C GLY A 51 6.61 4.90 -0.49
N ILE A 52 5.65 5.68 0.01
CA ILE A 52 4.55 5.16 0.81
C ILE A 52 3.23 5.74 0.29
N ILE A 53 2.28 4.85 0.00
CA ILE A 53 0.90 5.17 -0.36
C ILE A 53 0.00 4.63 0.76
N ILE A 54 -0.85 5.48 1.32
CA ILE A 54 -1.77 5.12 2.40
C ILE A 54 -3.21 5.33 1.93
N GLY A 55 -4.00 4.27 1.99
CA GLY A 55 -5.42 4.29 1.61
C GLY A 55 -6.33 3.95 2.79
N SER A 56 -7.39 4.74 2.97
CA SER A 56 -8.48 4.43 3.90
C SER A 56 -9.83 4.62 3.22
N PRO A 57 -10.87 3.84 3.57
CA PRO A 57 -12.24 4.27 3.33
C PRO A 57 -12.53 5.58 4.05
N THR A 58 -13.39 6.41 3.45
CA THR A 58 -13.91 7.63 4.09
C THR A 58 -14.93 7.23 5.16
N TYR A 59 -14.62 7.52 6.41
CA TYR A 59 -15.50 7.35 7.57
C TYR A 59 -15.56 8.66 8.36
N TYR A 60 -16.69 8.88 9.02
CA TYR A 60 -16.91 9.95 9.98
C TYR A 60 -16.79 9.37 11.39
#